data_AF-A0A931ILB6-F1
#
_entry.id   AF-A0A931ILB6-F1
#
_cell.length_a   1.000
_cell.length_b   1.000
_cell.length_c   1.000
_cell.angle_alpha   90.00
_cell.angle_beta   90.00
_cell.angle_gamma   90.00
#
_symmetry.space_group_name_H-M   'P 1'
#
loop_
_entity.id
_entity.type
_entity.pdbx_description
1 polymer ?
#
loop_
_entity_poly.entity_id
_entity_poly.type
_entity_poly.pdbx_seq_one_letter_code
_entity_poly.pdbx_strand_id
1 'polypeptide(L)'
;MGAKIEIFIDGGPDSETFIQQVKKLACSKCELITYNLNDQTNAEEYEIKARAFGLNVYPAVAINGKIVDIEKMNKVDKMKLAVKLHF
;
A
#
# COMPACT_ATOMS: atom_id res chain seq x y z
N MET A 1 -2.04 -10.57 15.96
CA MET A 1 -2.75 -9.29 15.72
C MET A 1 -2.79 -9.08 14.21
N GLY A 2 -3.90 -8.61 13.65
CA GLY A 2 -3.99 -8.31 12.21
C GLY A 2 -3.24 -7.03 11.89
N ALA A 3 -2.50 -6.98 10.78
CA ALA A 3 -1.88 -5.75 10.32
C ALA A 3 -2.84 -4.98 9.41
N LYS A 4 -2.86 -3.65 9.55
CA LYS A 4 -3.58 -2.76 8.64
C LYS A 4 -2.68 -2.43 7.45
N ILE A 5 -3.14 -2.71 6.25
CA ILE A 5 -2.42 -2.51 4.99
C ILE A 5 -3.21 -1.49 4.17
N GLU A 6 -2.61 -0.34 3.93
CA GLU A 6 -3.20 0.80 3.25
C GLU A 6 -2.46 1.00 1.92
N ILE A 7 -3.17 0.90 0.81
CA ILE A 7 -2.61 0.95 -0.55
C ILE A 7 -3.02 2.29 -1.16
N PHE A 8 -2.07 3.09 -1.60
CA PHE A 8 -2.30 4.37 -2.24
C PHE A 8 -1.97 4.26 -3.73
N ILE A 9 -2.98 4.45 -4.58
CA ILE A 9 -2.86 4.38 -6.03
C ILE A 9 -3.38 5.65 -6.67
N ASP A 10 -2.88 5.98 -7.87
CA ASP A 10 -3.29 7.13 -8.67
C ASP A 10 -4.23 6.74 -9.83
N GLY A 11 -4.69 5.49 -9.88
CA GLY A 11 -5.51 4.99 -10.98
C GLY A 11 -4.73 4.75 -12.29
N GLY A 12 -3.40 4.83 -12.26
CA GLY A 12 -2.54 4.47 -13.38
C GLY A 12 -2.62 2.97 -13.74
N PRO A 13 -2.09 2.58 -14.91
CA PRO A 13 -2.22 1.22 -15.46
C PRO A 13 -1.62 0.12 -14.55
N ASP A 14 -0.63 0.45 -13.73
CA ASP A 14 0.02 -0.50 -12.81
C ASP A 14 -0.73 -0.67 -11.47
N SER A 15 -1.77 0.13 -11.21
CA SER A 15 -2.50 0.16 -9.94
C SER A 15 -3.19 -1.17 -9.62
N GLU A 16 -3.88 -1.78 -10.59
CA GLU A 16 -4.59 -3.04 -10.39
C GLU A 16 -3.63 -4.20 -10.10
N THR A 17 -2.52 -4.26 -10.86
CA THR A 17 -1.48 -5.28 -10.67
C THR A 17 -0.87 -5.18 -9.28
N PHE A 18 -0.67 -3.95 -8.80
CA PHE A 18 -0.14 -3.67 -7.48
C PHE A 18 -1.09 -4.12 -6.36
N ILE A 19 -2.38 -3.78 -6.45
CA ILE A 19 -3.40 -4.23 -5.48
C ILE A 19 -3.41 -5.77 -5.40
N GLN A 20 -3.39 -6.45 -6.56
CA GLN A 20 -3.36 -7.91 -6.61
C GLN A 20 -2.12 -8.50 -5.94
N GLN A 21 -0.95 -7.89 -6.13
CA GLN A 21 0.28 -8.33 -5.45
C GLN A 21 0.17 -8.16 -3.93
N VAL A 22 -0.28 -7.01 -3.46
CA VAL A 22 -0.44 -6.74 -2.02
C VAL A 22 -1.47 -7.68 -1.41
N LYS A 23 -2.60 -7.90 -2.08
CA LYS A 23 -3.64 -8.83 -1.62
C LYS A 23 -3.14 -10.27 -1.52
N LYS A 24 -2.25 -10.71 -2.42
CA LYS A 24 -1.60 -12.04 -2.34
C LYS A 24 -0.61 -12.15 -1.18
N LEU A 25 0.04 -11.05 -0.81
CA LEU A 25 1.01 -11.01 0.29
C LEU A 25 0.35 -10.80 1.65
N ALA A 26 -0.84 -10.20 1.68
CA ALA A 26 -1.57 -9.95 2.89
C ALA A 26 -2.09 -11.24 3.53
N CYS A 27 -2.04 -11.26 4.86
CA CYS A 27 -2.53 -12.37 5.66
C CYS A 27 -4.08 -12.37 5.70
N SER A 28 -4.72 -13.52 5.92
CA SER A 28 -6.19 -13.61 6.04
C SER A 28 -6.78 -12.79 7.20
N LYS A 29 -5.93 -12.33 8.15
CA LYS A 29 -6.31 -11.46 9.27
C LYS A 29 -5.90 -10.00 9.06
N CYS A 30 -5.32 -9.67 7.91
CA CYS A 30 -4.83 -8.34 7.59
C CYS A 30 -5.98 -7.53 6.96
N GLU A 31 -6.11 -6.27 7.38
CA GLU A 31 -7.13 -5.37 6.85
C GLU A 31 -6.55 -4.64 5.63
N LEU A 32 -7.11 -4.86 4.43
CA LEU A 32 -6.73 -4.12 3.24
C LEU A 32 -7.63 -2.90 3.05
N ILE A 33 -7.02 -1.74 2.93
CA ILE A 33 -7.68 -0.50 2.53
C ILE A 33 -6.99 0.01 1.28
N THR A 34 -7.76 0.40 0.28
CA THR A 34 -7.23 0.96 -0.97
C THR A 34 -7.74 2.39 -1.10
N TYR A 35 -6.81 3.32 -1.28
CA TYR A 35 -7.02 4.75 -1.47
C TYR A 35 -6.64 5.09 -2.90
N ASN A 36 -7.63 5.52 -3.68
CA ASN A 36 -7.44 5.84 -5.09
C ASN A 36 -7.52 7.35 -5.30
N LEU A 37 -6.40 8.00 -5.57
CA LEU A 37 -6.33 9.45 -5.78
C LEU A 37 -7.06 9.90 -7.05
N ASN A 38 -7.35 8.98 -7.96
CA ASN A 38 -8.24 9.23 -9.11
C ASN A 38 -9.73 9.08 -8.76
N ASP A 39 -10.06 8.75 -7.51
CA ASP A 39 -11.44 8.65 -7.04
C ASP A 39 -12.06 10.05 -6.98
N GLN A 40 -13.01 10.33 -7.87
CA GLN A 40 -13.65 11.65 -7.97
C GLN A 40 -14.44 12.07 -6.71
N THR A 41 -14.68 11.15 -5.79
CA THR A 41 -15.49 11.39 -4.59
C THR A 41 -14.62 11.74 -3.40
N ASN A 42 -13.45 11.09 -3.27
CA ASN A 42 -12.60 11.20 -2.08
C ASN A 42 -11.12 11.50 -2.38
N ALA A 43 -10.76 11.83 -3.62
CA ALA A 43 -9.38 12.11 -4.03
C ALA A 43 -8.66 13.07 -3.08
N GLU A 44 -9.31 14.16 -2.67
CA GLU A 44 -8.73 15.17 -1.78
C GLU A 44 -8.42 14.58 -0.39
N GLU A 45 -9.32 13.79 0.20
CA GLU A 45 -9.07 13.13 1.49
C GLU A 45 -7.89 12.15 1.39
N TYR A 46 -7.83 11.41 0.28
CA TYR A 46 -6.77 10.43 0.04
C TYR A 46 -5.42 11.09 -0.19
N GLU A 47 -5.37 12.23 -0.89
CA GLU A 47 -4.17 13.06 -1.02
C GLU A 47 -3.71 13.58 0.35
N ILE A 48 -4.62 14.10 1.16
CA ILE A 48 -4.29 14.60 2.51
C ILE A 48 -3.72 13.47 3.36
N LYS A 49 -4.34 12.29 3.36
CA LYS A 49 -3.82 11.11 4.07
C LYS A 49 -2.45 10.71 3.55
N ALA A 50 -2.29 10.61 2.23
CA ALA A 50 -1.02 10.22 1.63
C ALA A 50 0.11 11.21 1.99
N ARG A 51 -0.16 12.51 1.95
CA ARG A 51 0.77 13.55 2.42
C ARG A 51 1.03 13.47 3.92
N ALA A 52 0.04 13.15 4.74
CA ALA A 52 0.22 12.94 6.18
C ALA A 52 1.15 11.75 6.47
N PHE A 53 1.15 10.73 5.61
CA PHE A 53 2.15 9.66 5.64
C PHE A 53 3.51 10.10 5.10
N GLY A 54 3.58 11.14 4.25
CA GLY A 54 4.79 11.60 3.58
C GLY A 54 4.98 10.96 2.19
N LEU A 55 3.91 10.49 1.57
CA LEU A 55 3.92 9.95 0.21
C LEU A 55 4.03 11.07 -0.81
N ASN A 56 5.08 11.00 -1.64
CA ASN A 56 5.27 11.87 -2.81
C ASN A 56 5.30 11.08 -4.13
N VAL A 57 5.17 9.75 -4.06
CA VAL A 57 5.22 8.83 -5.21
C VAL A 57 4.09 7.82 -5.11
N TYR A 58 3.51 7.47 -6.25
CA TYR A 58 2.43 6.50 -6.37
C TYR A 58 2.76 5.53 -7.52
N PRO A 59 2.44 4.22 -7.39
CA PRO A 59 1.70 3.59 -6.29
C PRO A 59 2.55 3.31 -5.03
N ALA A 60 1.93 3.37 -3.84
CA ALA A 60 2.60 3.17 -2.55
C ALA A 60 1.77 2.32 -1.56
N VAL A 61 2.41 1.77 -0.53
CA VAL A 61 1.74 1.00 0.54
C VAL A 61 2.20 1.49 1.90
N ALA A 62 1.29 1.59 2.86
CA ALA A 62 1.58 1.73 4.27
C ALA A 62 1.11 0.50 5.04
N ILE A 63 1.90 0.05 6.01
CA ILE A 63 1.55 -1.06 6.90
C ILE A 63 1.63 -0.57 8.34
N ASN A 64 0.51 -0.65 9.07
CA ASN A 64 0.38 -0.11 10.43
C ASN A 64 0.87 1.35 10.53
N GLY A 65 0.51 2.16 9.53
CA GLY A 65 0.90 3.56 9.42
C GLY A 65 2.37 3.83 9.06
N LYS A 66 3.13 2.81 8.64
CA LYS A 66 4.50 2.99 8.10
C LYS A 66 4.53 2.78 6.61
N ILE A 67 4.99 3.77 5.84
CA ILE A 67 5.19 3.62 4.40
C ILE A 67 6.24 2.53 4.13
N VAL A 68 5.89 1.66 3.21
CA VAL A 68 6.75 0.64 2.63
C VAL A 68 7.06 1.07 1.21
N ASP A 69 8.30 1.45 0.97
CA ASP A 69 8.81 1.80 -0.34
C ASP A 69 8.99 0.51 -1.15
N ILE A 70 8.16 0.30 -2.17
CA ILE A 70 8.15 -0.92 -2.99
C ILE A 70 9.09 -0.78 -4.21
N GLU A 71 9.48 0.44 -4.59
CA GLU A 71 10.44 0.70 -5.66
C GLU A 71 11.89 0.41 -5.21
N LYS A 72 12.22 0.64 -3.94
CA LYS A 72 13.48 0.19 -3.33
C LYS A 72 13.50 -1.30 -2.98
N MET A 73 12.38 -2.02 -3.15
CA MET A 73 12.33 -3.45 -2.93
C MET A 73 12.88 -4.20 -4.16
N ASN A 74 14.18 -4.48 -4.12
CA ASN A 74 14.76 -5.54 -4.94
C ASN A 74 13.92 -6.83 -4.80
N LYS A 75 13.89 -7.66 -5.86
CA LYS A 75 13.18 -8.96 -5.88
C LYS A 75 13.40 -9.84 -4.64
N VAL A 76 14.52 -9.65 -3.92
CA VAL A 76 14.87 -10.35 -2.68
C VAL A 76 14.10 -9.83 -1.45
N ASP A 77 13.76 -8.54 -1.39
CA ASP A 77 13.00 -7.92 -0.30
C ASP A 77 11.47 -8.04 -0.47
N LYS A 78 10.97 -8.31 -1.70
CA LYS A 78 9.58 -8.77 -1.93
C LYS A 78 9.22 -9.99 -1.05
N MET A 79 10.20 -10.83 -0.74
CA MET A 79 10.03 -11.98 0.17
C MET A 79 10.16 -11.59 1.66
N LYS A 80 10.86 -10.49 2.00
CA LYS A 80 10.94 -10.01 3.40
C LYS A 80 9.67 -9.32 3.89
N LEU A 81 8.79 -8.86 3.00
CA LEU A 81 7.45 -8.42 3.42
C LEU A 81 6.63 -9.60 3.98
N ALA A 82 6.83 -10.81 3.46
CA ALA A 82 6.23 -12.03 4.01
C ALA A 82 6.84 -12.45 5.38
N VAL A 83 8.05 -11.97 5.70
CA VAL A 83 8.75 -12.33 6.95
C VAL A 83 8.56 -11.29 8.06
N LYS A 84 8.32 -10.01 7.74
CA LYS A 84 8.09 -8.96 8.76
C LYS A 84 6.67 -8.93 9.36
N LEU A 85 5.75 -9.74 8.84
CA LEU A 85 4.44 -10.02 9.45
C LEU A 85 4.51 -11.06 10.60
N HIS A 86 5.72 -11.48 10.98
CA HIS A 86 5.98 -12.43 12.06
C HIS A 86 6.68 -11.76 13.26
N PHE A 87 6.18 -10.62 13.73
CA PHE A 87 6.47 -10.10 15.07
C PHE A 87 5.24 -9.41 15.64
#